data_AF-A0A227J7Z3-F1
#
_entry.id   AF-A0A227J7Z3-F1
#
_cell.length_a   1.000
_cell.length_b   1.000
_cell.length_c   1.000
_cell.angle_alpha   90.00
_cell.angle_beta   90.00
_cell.angle_gamma   90.00
#
_symmetry.space_group_name_H-M   'P 1'
#
loop_
_entity.id
_entity.type
_entity.pdbx_description
1 polymer ?
#
loop_
_entity_poly.entity_id
_entity_poly.type
_entity_poly.pdbx_seq_one_letter_code
_entity_poly.pdbx_strand_id
1 'polypeptide(L)'
;VADLVTKAPTHLGNGLWLVGSDKHVSRTGVSFVSTANDCEYEGQKVRALVAFAACNNAHQSILNNLSKIVFNNEQNKLLDASAEQILALFKGEEVAAPAEDGNVAVFKIKNAHGLHARPGAMLVAEAKKFESNIR
;
A
#
# COMPACT_ATOMS: atom_id res chain seq x y z
N VAL A 1 2.23 18.03 20.34
CA VAL A 1 1.33 16.88 20.62
C VAL A 1 -0.06 17.35 21.02
N ALA A 2 -0.21 18.24 22.03
CA ALA A 2 -1.53 18.71 22.50
C ALA A 2 -2.47 19.17 21.38
N ASP A 3 -1.98 20.00 20.44
CA ASP A 3 -2.79 20.52 19.31
C ASP A 3 -3.36 19.43 18.41
N LEU A 4 -2.55 18.43 18.06
CA LEU A 4 -2.95 17.32 17.19
C LEU A 4 -4.03 16.44 17.84
N VAL A 5 -3.98 16.28 19.16
CA VAL A 5 -4.94 15.46 19.93
C VAL A 5 -6.29 16.16 20.09
N THR A 6 -6.30 17.49 20.16
CA THR A 6 -7.53 18.28 20.34
C THR A 6 -8.22 18.66 19.02
N LYS A 7 -7.62 18.35 17.88
CA LYS A 7 -8.14 18.74 16.56
C LYS A 7 -9.06 17.66 16.00
N ALA A 8 -10.23 18.08 15.53
CA ALA A 8 -11.14 17.18 14.83
C ALA A 8 -10.50 16.67 13.52
N PRO A 9 -10.51 15.36 13.25
CA PRO A 9 -9.99 14.81 12.00
C PRO A 9 -10.94 15.11 10.84
N THR A 10 -10.38 15.25 9.64
CA THR A 10 -11.12 15.42 8.39
C THR A 10 -11.43 14.07 7.77
N HIS A 11 -12.70 13.78 7.50
CA HIS A 11 -13.10 12.58 6.76
C HIS A 11 -12.76 12.73 5.26
N LEU A 12 -12.09 11.73 4.69
CA LEU A 12 -11.66 11.69 3.28
C LEU A 12 -12.42 10.64 2.45
N GLY A 13 -13.51 10.08 2.99
CA GLY A 13 -14.30 9.04 2.34
C GLY A 13 -13.78 7.63 2.59
N ASN A 14 -14.67 6.64 2.42
CA ASN A 14 -14.37 5.21 2.57
C ASN A 14 -13.73 4.84 3.94
N GLY A 15 -13.99 5.65 4.97
CA GLY A 15 -13.43 5.48 6.31
C GLY A 15 -11.95 5.84 6.43
N LEU A 16 -11.37 6.56 5.48
CA LEU A 16 -10.06 7.18 5.60
C LEU A 16 -10.20 8.56 6.24
N TRP A 17 -9.39 8.84 7.26
CA TRP A 17 -9.40 10.09 8.01
C TRP A 17 -8.02 10.73 7.99
N LEU A 18 -7.97 12.05 8.12
CA LEU A 18 -6.72 12.81 8.18
C LEU A 18 -6.75 13.82 9.32
N VAL A 19 -5.64 13.92 10.04
CA VAL A 19 -5.39 14.98 11.01
C VAL A 19 -4.01 15.56 10.79
N GLY A 20 -3.81 16.84 11.09
CA GLY A 20 -2.51 17.47 10.91
C GLY A 20 -2.29 18.69 11.77
N SER A 21 -1.05 18.89 12.21
CA SER A 21 -0.62 20.04 13.00
C SER A 21 0.76 20.53 12.55
N ASP A 22 0.92 21.85 12.60
CA ASP A 22 2.19 22.56 12.43
C ASP A 22 2.73 23.12 13.76
N LYS A 23 1.98 22.93 14.86
CA LYS A 23 2.29 23.53 16.16
C LYS A 23 3.27 22.69 16.94
N HIS A 24 4.38 23.30 17.35
CA HIS A 24 5.44 22.66 18.14
C HIS A 24 5.98 21.37 17.48
N VAL A 25 6.15 21.39 16.16
CA VAL A 25 6.74 20.30 15.40
C VAL A 25 8.21 20.63 15.13
N SER A 26 9.13 19.80 15.64
CA SER A 26 10.57 19.94 15.39
C SER A 26 11.05 19.16 14.17
N ARG A 27 10.24 18.21 13.69
CA ARG A 27 10.53 17.37 12.53
C ARG A 27 9.26 17.01 11.78
N THR A 28 9.24 17.26 10.48
CA THR A 28 8.14 16.82 9.61
C THR A 28 8.06 15.29 9.60
N GLY A 29 6.85 14.76 9.75
CA GLY A 29 6.59 13.32 9.79
C GLY A 29 5.14 13.01 9.45
N VAL A 30 4.92 11.76 9.05
CA VAL A 30 3.60 11.22 8.72
C VAL A 30 3.46 9.87 9.42
N SER A 31 2.30 9.61 10.02
CA SER A 31 1.93 8.28 10.50
C SER A 31 0.65 7.81 9.83
N PHE A 32 0.58 6.52 9.54
CA PHE A 32 -0.62 5.83 9.08
C PHE A 32 -0.99 4.78 10.11
N VAL A 33 -2.26 4.75 10.52
CA VAL A 33 -2.77 3.74 11.45
C VAL A 33 -4.09 3.22 10.89
N SER A 34 -4.19 1.91 10.69
CA SER A 34 -5.43 1.23 10.34
C SER A 34 -6.05 0.56 11.57
N THR A 35 -7.37 0.36 11.54
CA THR A 35 -8.08 -0.33 12.61
C THR A 35 -8.14 -1.84 12.31
N ALA A 36 -7.86 -2.67 13.32
CA ALA A 36 -8.01 -4.12 13.20
C ALA A 36 -9.48 -4.58 13.34
N ASN A 37 -10.31 -3.75 13.98
CA ASN A 37 -11.73 -4.01 14.23
C ASN A 37 -12.57 -2.86 13.65
N ASP A 38 -13.88 -3.08 13.56
CA ASP A 38 -14.82 -2.02 13.24
C ASP A 38 -14.72 -0.88 14.27
N CYS A 39 -14.59 0.34 13.76
CA CYS A 39 -14.43 1.56 14.52
C CYS A 39 -15.30 2.65 13.88
N GLU A 40 -15.89 3.50 14.69
CA GLU A 40 -16.72 4.62 14.23
C GLU A 40 -16.36 5.89 15.00
N TYR A 41 -16.47 7.03 14.31
CA TYR A 41 -16.33 8.35 14.87
C TYR A 41 -17.43 9.24 14.29
N GLU A 42 -18.24 9.86 15.16
CA GLU A 42 -19.40 10.68 14.77
C GLU A 42 -20.37 9.97 13.81
N GLY A 43 -20.60 8.66 14.02
CA GLY A 43 -21.49 7.84 13.20
C GLY A 43 -20.93 7.50 11.81
N GLN A 44 -19.67 7.80 11.54
CA GLN A 44 -18.97 7.46 10.30
C GLN A 44 -17.91 6.39 10.57
N LYS A 45 -17.78 5.43 9.65
CA LYS A 45 -16.80 4.35 9.77
C LYS A 45 -15.37 4.91 9.76
N VAL A 46 -14.50 4.34 10.60
CA VAL A 46 -13.07 4.61 10.64
C VAL A 46 -12.34 3.32 10.30
N ARG A 47 -11.64 3.32 9.16
CA ARG A 47 -10.77 2.23 8.71
C ARG A 47 -9.29 2.59 8.86
N ALA A 48 -8.94 3.86 8.65
CA ALA A 48 -7.59 4.36 8.87
C ALA A 48 -7.54 5.85 9.18
N LEU A 49 -6.48 6.27 9.89
CA LEU A 49 -6.14 7.66 10.17
C LEU A 49 -4.71 7.97 9.70
N VAL A 50 -4.57 9.03 8.92
CA VAL A 50 -3.28 9.62 8.53
C VAL A 50 -3.03 10.86 9.37
N ALA A 51 -1.93 10.89 10.13
CA ALA A 51 -1.55 12.06 10.92
C ALA A 51 -0.31 12.73 10.35
N PHE A 52 -0.39 14.04 10.12
CA PHE A 52 0.71 14.88 9.65
C PHE A 52 1.25 15.75 10.79
N ALA A 53 2.56 15.69 11.00
CA ALA A 53 3.31 16.69 11.75
C ALA A 53 4.14 17.48 10.73
N ALA A 54 3.90 18.79 10.58
CA ALA A 54 4.54 19.61 9.56
C ALA A 54 5.35 20.75 10.17
N CYS A 55 6.68 20.77 9.98
CA CYS A 55 7.52 21.93 10.32
C CYS A 55 8.22 22.56 9.10
N ASN A 56 8.02 21.95 7.92
CA ASN A 56 8.53 22.39 6.62
C ASN A 56 7.70 21.74 5.49
N ASN A 57 8.09 21.95 4.24
CA ASN A 57 7.36 21.45 3.06
C ASN A 57 7.64 19.99 2.67
N ALA A 58 8.39 19.22 3.47
CA ALA A 58 8.76 17.84 3.11
C ALA A 58 7.55 16.88 3.02
N HIS A 59 6.41 17.24 3.61
CA HIS A 59 5.18 16.46 3.55
C HIS A 59 4.36 16.68 2.26
N GLN A 60 4.68 17.71 1.47
CA GLN A 60 3.86 18.13 0.33
C GLN A 60 3.71 17.05 -0.75
N SER A 61 4.79 16.33 -1.06
CA SER A 61 4.74 15.21 -2.02
C SER A 61 3.81 14.09 -1.55
N ILE A 62 3.89 13.72 -0.28
CA ILE A 62 3.04 12.70 0.35
C ILE A 62 1.58 13.14 0.33
N LEU A 63 1.31 14.40 0.71
CA LEU A 63 -0.04 14.95 0.71
C LEU A 63 -0.63 15.03 -0.70
N ASN A 64 0.19 15.38 -1.71
CA ASN A 64 -0.23 15.39 -3.11
C ASN A 64 -0.59 13.99 -3.61
N ASN A 65 0.20 12.97 -3.25
CA ASN A 65 -0.09 11.58 -3.61
C ASN A 65 -1.37 11.09 -2.93
N LEU A 66 -1.55 11.37 -1.64
CA LEU A 66 -2.78 11.07 -0.91
C LEU A 66 -3.99 11.77 -1.53
N SER A 67 -3.85 13.04 -1.90
CA SER A 67 -4.91 13.82 -2.53
C SER A 67 -5.34 13.22 -3.87
N LYS A 68 -4.40 12.72 -4.68
CA LYS A 68 -4.71 12.00 -5.93
C LYS A 68 -5.50 10.72 -5.68
N ILE A 69 -5.10 9.93 -4.68
CA ILE A 69 -5.78 8.68 -4.31
C ILE A 69 -7.23 8.97 -3.88
N VAL A 70 -7.43 10.00 -3.04
CA VAL A 70 -8.76 10.41 -2.59
C VAL A 70 -9.60 10.94 -3.75
N PHE A 71 -9.02 11.79 -4.60
CA PHE A 71 -9.69 12.36 -5.77
C PHE A 71 -10.16 11.29 -6.76
N ASN A 72 -9.36 10.23 -6.95
CA ASN A 72 -9.70 9.11 -7.82
C ASN A 72 -10.65 8.09 -7.17
N ASN A 73 -11.10 8.29 -5.93
CA ASN A 73 -11.86 7.32 -5.13
C ASN A 73 -11.14 5.97 -4.95
N GLU A 74 -9.81 6.00 -4.87
CA GLU A 74 -8.96 4.80 -4.76
C GLU A 74 -8.47 4.55 -3.32
N GLN A 75 -9.19 5.04 -2.30
CA GLN A 75 -8.78 4.91 -0.88
C GLN A 75 -8.53 3.44 -0.49
N ASN A 76 -9.25 2.49 -1.09
CA ASN A 76 -9.04 1.05 -0.84
C ASN A 76 -7.61 0.60 -1.14
N LYS A 77 -6.89 1.25 -2.08
CA LYS A 77 -5.47 0.98 -2.33
C LYS A 77 -4.61 1.22 -1.09
N LEU A 78 -4.99 2.14 -0.21
CA LEU A 78 -4.29 2.37 1.07
C LEU A 78 -4.84 1.48 2.18
N LEU A 79 -6.16 1.26 2.21
CA LEU A 79 -6.83 0.57 3.31
C LEU A 79 -6.57 -0.95 3.32
N ASP A 80 -6.32 -1.52 2.15
CA ASP A 80 -6.12 -2.97 1.98
C ASP A 80 -4.63 -3.32 1.72
N ALA A 81 -3.74 -2.32 1.73
CA ALA A 81 -2.33 -2.48 1.41
C ALA A 81 -1.46 -2.91 2.61
N SER A 82 -0.35 -3.59 2.31
CA SER A 82 0.73 -3.86 3.27
C SER A 82 1.46 -2.57 3.66
N ALA A 83 2.25 -2.62 4.73
CA ALA A 83 3.05 -1.48 5.16
C ALA A 83 4.02 -1.00 4.06
N GLU A 84 4.65 -1.92 3.33
CA GLU A 84 5.55 -1.62 2.22
C GLU A 84 4.81 -0.94 1.06
N GLN A 85 3.61 -1.43 0.73
CA GLN A 85 2.77 -0.85 -0.33
C GLN A 85 2.27 0.55 0.04
N ILE A 86 1.87 0.78 1.31
CA ILE A 86 1.50 2.12 1.80
C ILE A 86 2.67 3.10 1.66
N LEU A 87 3.89 2.67 2.02
CA LEU A 87 5.09 3.50 1.86
C LEU A 87 5.35 3.83 0.39
N ALA A 88 5.21 2.87 -0.52
CA ALA A 88 5.34 3.10 -1.97
C ALA A 88 4.28 4.09 -2.48
N LEU A 89 3.01 3.94 -2.08
CA LEU A 89 1.93 4.86 -2.45
C LEU A 89 2.19 6.29 -1.96
N PHE A 90 2.68 6.45 -0.73
CA PHE A 90 3.03 7.77 -0.18
C PHE A 90 4.22 8.41 -0.90
N LYS A 91 5.16 7.62 -1.39
CA LYS A 91 6.27 8.10 -2.23
C LYS A 91 5.86 8.35 -3.68
N GLY A 92 4.69 7.89 -4.10
CA GLY A 92 4.23 7.96 -5.49
C GLY A 92 4.96 6.98 -6.40
N GLU A 93 5.50 5.90 -5.83
CA GLU A 93 6.08 4.80 -6.56
C GLU A 93 4.95 3.93 -7.13
N GLU A 94 5.18 3.32 -8.30
CA GLU A 94 4.26 2.29 -8.79
C GLU A 94 4.30 1.11 -7.83
N VAL A 95 3.17 0.89 -7.16
CA VAL A 95 2.94 -0.36 -6.45
C VAL A 95 2.76 -1.41 -7.53
N ALA A 96 3.78 -2.23 -7.73
CA ALA A 96 3.59 -3.48 -8.46
C ALA A 96 2.37 -4.16 -7.83
N ALA A 97 1.38 -4.50 -8.66
CA ALA A 97 0.18 -5.19 -8.21
C ALA A 97 0.61 -6.27 -7.21
N PRO A 98 -0.09 -6.45 -6.08
CA PRO A 98 0.19 -7.59 -5.20
C PRO A 98 0.30 -8.80 -6.12
N ALA A 99 1.48 -9.44 -6.12
CA ALA A 99 1.65 -10.67 -6.87
C ALA A 99 0.47 -11.53 -6.47
N GLU A 100 -0.38 -11.88 -7.44
CA GLU A 100 -1.61 -12.64 -7.18
C GLU A 100 -1.27 -13.74 -6.18
N ASP A 101 -2.05 -13.84 -5.08
CA ASP A 101 -1.86 -14.77 -3.95
C ASP A 101 -1.53 -16.18 -4.44
N GLY A 102 -0.25 -16.39 -4.71
CA GLY A 102 0.22 -17.43 -5.58
C GLY A 102 1.64 -17.71 -5.21
N ASN A 103 1.96 -18.99 -5.08
CA ASN A 103 3.30 -19.39 -4.69
C ASN A 103 4.27 -19.08 -5.83
N VAL A 104 5.10 -18.05 -5.65
CA VAL A 104 6.15 -17.68 -6.60
C VAL A 104 7.49 -18.20 -6.09
N ALA A 105 8.20 -18.95 -6.92
CA ALA A 105 9.54 -19.43 -6.62
C ALA A 105 10.46 -19.40 -7.86
N VAL A 106 11.72 -19.03 -7.66
CA VAL A 106 12.76 -19.02 -8.70
C VAL A 106 13.66 -20.23 -8.53
N PHE A 107 13.73 -21.07 -9.55
CA PHE A 107 14.56 -22.28 -9.54
C PHE A 107 15.73 -22.18 -10.51
N LYS A 108 16.92 -22.56 -10.05
CA LYS A 108 18.10 -22.70 -10.92
C LYS A 108 18.09 -24.08 -11.59
N ILE A 109 17.81 -24.11 -12.88
CA ILE A 109 17.80 -25.35 -13.65
C ILE A 109 19.24 -25.76 -13.98
N LYS A 110 19.63 -26.97 -13.56
CA LYS A 110 20.91 -27.58 -13.96
C LYS A 110 20.77 -28.12 -15.39
N ASN A 111 21.31 -27.41 -16.37
CA ASN A 111 21.27 -27.83 -17.77
C ASN A 111 22.59 -28.52 -18.18
N ALA A 112 22.70 -29.83 -17.90
CA ALA A 112 23.90 -30.62 -18.20
C ALA A 112 24.18 -30.79 -19.71
N HIS A 113 23.15 -30.65 -20.57
CA HIS A 113 23.24 -30.92 -22.01
C HIS A 113 23.11 -29.67 -22.90
N GLY A 114 23.20 -28.47 -22.33
CA GLY A 114 23.21 -27.20 -23.07
C GLY A 114 21.85 -26.80 -23.69
N LEU A 115 21.85 -25.80 -24.58
CA LEU A 115 20.63 -25.16 -25.11
C LEU A 115 19.61 -26.12 -25.77
N HIS A 116 20.01 -27.36 -26.09
CA HIS A 116 19.14 -28.38 -26.67
C HIS A 116 18.23 -29.10 -25.66
N ALA A 117 18.47 -28.95 -24.35
CA ALA A 117 17.65 -29.60 -23.31
C ALA A 117 16.22 -29.03 -23.19
N ARG A 118 15.91 -27.94 -23.91
CA ARG A 118 14.59 -27.28 -23.96
C ARG A 118 13.90 -27.22 -22.57
N PRO A 119 14.55 -26.70 -21.52
CA PRO A 119 14.04 -26.75 -20.15
C PRO A 119 12.65 -26.11 -19.99
N GLY A 120 12.34 -25.08 -20.78
CA GLY A 120 11.01 -24.49 -20.82
C GLY A 120 9.91 -25.45 -21.28
N ALA A 121 10.19 -26.30 -22.27
CA ALA A 121 9.21 -27.29 -22.76
C ALA A 121 8.91 -28.35 -21.70
N MET A 122 9.90 -28.75 -20.91
CA MET A 122 9.71 -29.69 -19.80
C MET A 122 8.89 -29.08 -18.67
N LEU A 123 9.14 -27.81 -18.33
CA LEU A 123 8.34 -27.10 -17.33
C LEU A 123 6.87 -27.00 -17.77
N VAL A 124 6.60 -26.65 -19.03
CA VAL A 124 5.24 -26.60 -19.58
C VAL A 124 4.59 -27.99 -19.58
N ALA A 125 5.33 -29.04 -19.96
CA ALA A 125 4.82 -30.41 -19.94
C ALA A 125 4.47 -30.89 -18.52
N GLU A 126 5.26 -30.51 -17.52
CA GLU A 126 4.99 -30.84 -16.12
C GLU A 126 3.77 -30.07 -15.59
N ALA A 127 3.69 -28.76 -15.86
CA ALA A 127 2.57 -27.92 -15.43
C ALA A 127 1.22 -28.36 -16.04
N LYS A 128 1.23 -28.87 -17.28
CA LYS A 128 0.02 -29.40 -17.95
C LYS A 128 -0.58 -30.65 -17.30
N LYS A 129 0.13 -31.30 -16.35
CA LYS A 129 -0.43 -32.45 -15.60
C LYS A 129 -1.45 -32.03 -14.54
N PHE A 130 -1.54 -30.74 -14.22
CA PHE A 130 -2.45 -30.18 -13.24
C PHE A 130 -3.54 -29.34 -13.93
N GLU A 131 -4.67 -29.08 -13.26
CA GLU A 131 -5.65 -28.11 -13.75
C GLU A 131 -5.02 -26.71 -13.70
N SER A 132 -4.52 -26.25 -14.84
CA SER A 132 -3.75 -25.02 -14.96
C SER A 132 -4.07 -24.30 -16.26
N ASN A 133 -4.29 -22.98 -16.19
CA ASN A 133 -4.41 -22.12 -17.37
C ASN A 133 -3.03 -21.59 -17.74
N ILE A 134 -2.42 -22.17 -18.77
CA ILE A 134 -1.08 -21.80 -19.27
C ILE A 134 -1.27 -21.00 -20.56
N ARG A 135 -0.82 -19.74 -20.59
CA ARG A 135 -0.90 -18.84 -21.75
C ARG A 135 0.48 -18.59 -22.35
#